data_AF-A0A7S2LRG1-F1
#
_entry.id   AF-A0A7S2LRG1-F1
#
_cell.length_a   1.000
_cell.length_b   1.000
_cell.length_c   1.000
_cell.angle_alpha   90.00
_cell.angle_beta   90.00
_cell.angle_gamma   90.00
#
_symmetry.space_group_name_H-M   'P 1'
#
loop_
_entity.id
_entity.type
_entity.pdbx_description
1 polymer ?
#
loop_
_entity_poly.entity_id
_entity_poly.type
_entity_poly.pdbx_seq_one_letter_code
_entity_poly.pdbx_strand_id
1 'polypeptide(L)'
;GPWSAESFKLLGPDSEKYEGLARVIDDTRFRSVLDLVEALNVGVVKVETGYCIGWSDTWSQYFLLFQPEKQQVALVALANTEVELEAARKRQRLQRLRGAVTGMINSLQKGKMEEAIGARQQELENRITANVRKDLEESYSAQAEQKVKEKEKEAEQKVKQKEAEVEHQIKEVEQKLKQTESEAEKKVKQKEAEAEEKVKQKEAEAEQKVKRKEMEAQHQIREAEQKMKQTEIEAEKKVKQKEAEAHHQIREAEQQMKQTENEALNQIREAEQK
;
A
#
# COMPACT_ATOMS: atom_id res chain seq x y z
N GLY A 1 79.69 -74.10 -52.24
CA GLY A 1 80.46 -73.94 -53.49
C GLY A 1 81.17 -72.58 -53.57
N PRO A 2 82.00 -72.36 -54.61
CA PRO A 2 82.56 -71.04 -54.91
C PRO A 2 81.44 -70.02 -55.21
N TRP A 3 81.71 -68.75 -54.93
CA TRP A 3 80.82 -67.63 -55.28
C TRP A 3 80.91 -67.35 -56.78
N SER A 4 79.79 -67.05 -57.42
CA SER A 4 79.70 -66.76 -58.86
C SER A 4 79.04 -65.41 -59.11
N ALA A 5 79.56 -64.68 -60.09
CA ALA A 5 79.01 -63.40 -60.54
C ALA A 5 77.65 -63.55 -61.26
N GLU A 6 77.26 -64.78 -61.61
CA GLU A 6 75.93 -65.07 -62.20
C GLU A 6 74.88 -65.37 -61.13
N SER A 7 75.30 -65.64 -59.88
CA SER A 7 74.42 -66.07 -58.79
C SER A 7 74.02 -64.89 -57.90
N PHE A 8 73.34 -63.91 -58.49
CA PHE A 8 72.84 -62.73 -57.77
C PHE A 8 71.43 -62.32 -58.18
N LYS A 9 70.78 -61.50 -57.35
CA LYS A 9 69.49 -60.87 -57.62
C LYS A 9 69.53 -59.40 -57.18
N LEU A 10 69.09 -58.48 -58.04
CA LEU A 10 68.95 -57.06 -57.68
C LEU A 10 67.79 -56.87 -56.69
N LEU A 11 68.01 -56.08 -55.65
CA LEU A 11 67.06 -55.86 -54.55
C LEU A 11 66.46 -54.45 -54.56
N GLY A 12 67.20 -53.44 -55.02
CA GLY A 12 66.81 -52.03 -55.01
C GLY A 12 67.69 -51.17 -54.09
N PRO A 13 67.43 -49.85 -53.95
CA PRO A 13 68.35 -48.94 -53.27
C PRO A 13 68.19 -48.86 -51.73
N ASP A 14 67.15 -49.47 -51.15
CA ASP A 14 66.78 -49.26 -49.73
C ASP A 14 67.49 -50.23 -48.78
N SER A 15 68.66 -49.86 -48.23
CA SER A 15 69.44 -50.69 -47.30
C SER A 15 68.67 -51.17 -46.07
N GLU A 16 67.80 -50.31 -45.53
CA GLU A 16 67.01 -50.57 -44.31
C GLU A 16 66.07 -51.78 -44.47
N LYS A 17 65.64 -52.11 -45.70
CA LYS A 17 64.78 -53.28 -45.95
C LYS A 17 65.53 -54.59 -45.80
N TYR A 18 66.85 -54.56 -45.84
CA TYR A 18 67.72 -55.72 -45.89
C TYR A 18 68.52 -55.94 -44.61
N GLU A 19 68.36 -55.06 -43.62
CA GLU A 19 68.99 -55.18 -42.32
C GLU A 19 68.37 -56.35 -41.54
N GLY A 20 69.20 -57.31 -41.11
CA GLY A 20 68.76 -58.56 -40.46
C GLY A 20 68.39 -59.71 -41.41
N LEU A 21 68.30 -59.45 -42.72
CA LEU A 21 67.99 -60.48 -43.73
C LEU A 21 69.19 -61.35 -44.08
N ALA A 22 70.30 -60.67 -44.35
CA ALA A 22 71.60 -61.24 -44.64
C ALA A 22 72.64 -60.25 -44.13
N ARG A 23 73.90 -60.67 -44.07
CA ARG A 23 75.00 -59.75 -43.78
C ARG A 23 75.08 -58.73 -44.92
N VAL A 24 74.75 -57.47 -44.62
CA VAL A 24 74.95 -56.33 -45.53
C VAL A 24 76.43 -55.96 -45.49
N ILE A 25 77.06 -55.94 -46.65
CA ILE A 25 78.47 -55.59 -46.86
C ILE A 25 78.47 -54.19 -47.46
N ASP A 26 78.43 -53.19 -46.57
CA ASP A 26 78.49 -51.78 -46.94
C ASP A 26 79.93 -51.26 -46.81
N ASP A 27 80.84 -51.93 -47.51
CA ASP A 27 82.24 -51.57 -47.54
C ASP A 27 82.54 -50.87 -48.86
N THR A 28 82.97 -49.61 -48.77
CA THR A 28 83.31 -48.76 -49.93
C THR A 28 84.37 -49.36 -50.86
N ARG A 29 85.06 -50.43 -50.42
CA ARG A 29 86.02 -51.21 -51.20
C ARG A 29 85.39 -52.18 -52.20
N PHE A 30 84.13 -52.59 -52.02
CA PHE A 30 83.44 -53.55 -52.89
C PHE A 30 82.24 -52.87 -53.55
N ARG A 31 82.50 -52.14 -54.63
CA ARG A 31 81.50 -51.31 -55.34
C ARG A 31 80.81 -52.03 -56.49
N SER A 32 81.18 -53.28 -56.78
CA SER A 32 80.57 -54.09 -57.82
C SER A 32 80.39 -55.55 -57.36
N VAL A 33 79.55 -56.30 -58.08
CA VAL A 33 79.35 -57.75 -57.84
C VAL A 33 80.67 -58.52 -57.98
N LEU A 34 81.47 -58.16 -58.98
CA LEU A 34 82.72 -58.85 -59.27
C LEU A 34 83.71 -58.68 -58.12
N ASP A 35 83.88 -57.45 -57.61
CA ASP A 35 84.78 -57.17 -56.49
C ASP A 35 84.37 -57.96 -55.25
N LEU A 36 83.06 -58.04 -55.00
CA LEU A 36 82.54 -58.76 -53.85
C LEU A 36 82.71 -60.28 -53.99
N VAL A 37 82.45 -60.84 -55.18
CA VAL A 37 82.64 -62.26 -55.48
C VAL A 37 84.11 -62.65 -55.32
N GLU A 38 85.03 -61.82 -55.81
CA GLU A 38 86.47 -62.03 -55.65
C GLU A 38 86.86 -62.00 -54.16
N ALA A 39 86.43 -60.98 -53.43
CA ALA A 39 86.71 -60.85 -52.00
C ALA A 39 86.17 -62.02 -51.17
N LEU A 40 85.01 -62.56 -51.53
CA LEU A 40 84.40 -63.72 -50.88
C LEU A 40 85.13 -65.02 -51.22
N ASN A 41 85.55 -65.21 -52.47
CA ASN A 41 86.29 -66.40 -52.91
C ASN A 41 87.72 -66.44 -52.34
N VAL A 42 88.38 -65.28 -52.21
CA VAL A 42 89.68 -65.14 -51.54
C VAL A 42 89.55 -65.28 -50.02
N GLY A 43 88.34 -65.09 -49.48
CA GLY A 43 88.05 -65.20 -48.04
C GLY A 43 88.36 -63.92 -47.24
N VAL A 44 88.53 -62.79 -47.92
CA VAL A 44 88.64 -61.44 -47.32
C VAL A 44 87.35 -61.12 -46.54
N VAL A 45 86.21 -61.49 -47.12
CA VAL A 45 84.91 -61.42 -46.44
C VAL A 45 84.42 -62.83 -46.15
N LYS A 46 84.01 -63.10 -44.90
CA LYS A 46 83.44 -64.38 -44.49
C LYS A 46 81.94 -64.25 -44.28
N VAL A 47 81.17 -65.08 -44.97
CA VAL A 47 79.70 -65.10 -44.90
C VAL A 47 79.27 -66.53 -44.62
N GLU A 48 78.83 -66.80 -43.39
CA GLU A 48 78.51 -68.16 -42.91
C GLU A 48 77.18 -68.68 -43.43
N THR A 49 76.24 -67.79 -43.75
CA THR A 49 74.89 -68.10 -44.25
C THR A 49 74.87 -68.60 -45.69
N GLY A 50 75.96 -68.39 -46.45
CA GLY A 50 76.04 -68.72 -47.87
C GLY A 50 75.32 -67.73 -48.81
N TYR A 51 74.87 -66.60 -48.28
CA TYR A 51 74.36 -65.46 -49.05
C TYR A 51 74.57 -64.15 -48.29
N CYS A 52 74.80 -63.05 -49.02
CA CYS A 52 75.04 -61.72 -48.47
C CYS A 52 74.45 -60.64 -49.38
N ILE A 53 74.38 -59.41 -48.89
CA ILE A 53 73.86 -58.28 -49.65
C ILE A 53 74.96 -57.26 -49.81
N GLY A 54 75.22 -56.83 -51.05
CA GLY A 54 76.24 -55.83 -51.38
C GLY A 54 75.64 -54.66 -52.16
N TRP A 55 76.31 -53.52 -52.16
CA TRP A 55 75.96 -52.37 -52.99
C TRP A 55 76.70 -52.42 -54.33
N SER A 56 76.01 -52.11 -55.43
CA SER A 56 76.62 -51.93 -56.74
C SER A 56 76.51 -50.47 -57.17
N ASP A 57 77.65 -49.78 -57.32
CA ASP A 57 77.70 -48.42 -57.87
C ASP A 57 77.16 -48.41 -59.31
N THR A 58 77.49 -49.45 -60.08
CA THR A 58 77.08 -49.60 -61.49
C THR A 58 75.57 -49.59 -61.67
N TRP A 59 74.82 -50.21 -60.75
CA TRP A 59 73.36 -50.24 -60.81
C TRP A 59 72.69 -49.30 -59.82
N SER A 60 73.47 -48.65 -58.95
CA SER A 60 73.00 -47.82 -57.85
C SER A 60 71.92 -48.53 -57.01
N GLN A 61 72.13 -49.83 -56.76
CA GLN A 61 71.20 -50.71 -56.06
C GLN A 61 71.95 -51.77 -55.26
N TYR A 62 71.33 -52.23 -54.18
CA TYR A 62 71.75 -53.42 -53.47
C TYR A 62 71.43 -54.67 -54.29
N PHE A 63 72.30 -55.67 -54.19
CA PHE A 63 72.12 -56.99 -54.77
C PHE A 63 72.32 -58.07 -53.72
N LEU A 64 71.50 -59.11 -53.79
CA LEU A 64 71.65 -60.35 -53.03
C LEU A 64 72.58 -61.27 -53.80
N LEU A 65 73.73 -61.57 -53.24
CA LEU A 65 74.68 -62.55 -53.76
C LEU A 65 74.54 -63.84 -52.97
N PHE A 66 74.50 -64.98 -53.65
CA PHE A 66 74.33 -66.29 -53.01
C PHE A 66 75.23 -67.34 -53.66
N GLN A 67 75.60 -68.35 -52.88
CA GLN A 67 76.19 -69.56 -53.46
C GLN A 67 75.12 -70.31 -54.27
N PRO A 68 75.45 -70.91 -55.43
CA PRO A 68 74.47 -71.62 -56.26
C PRO A 68 73.63 -72.65 -55.48
N GLU A 69 74.27 -73.40 -54.58
CA GLU A 69 73.63 -74.41 -53.72
C GLU A 69 72.67 -73.82 -52.67
N LYS A 70 72.78 -72.51 -52.38
CA LYS A 70 72.00 -71.81 -51.35
C LYS A 70 70.98 -70.84 -51.94
N GLN A 71 70.81 -70.80 -53.26
CA GLN A 71 69.88 -69.90 -53.96
C GLN A 71 68.46 -69.95 -53.40
N GLN A 72 67.89 -71.15 -53.24
CA GLN A 72 66.52 -71.29 -52.74
C GLN A 72 66.38 -70.76 -51.31
N VAL A 73 67.36 -71.03 -50.44
CA VAL A 73 67.36 -70.54 -49.05
C VAL A 73 67.42 -69.02 -49.03
N ALA A 74 68.27 -68.40 -49.87
CA ALA A 74 68.41 -66.96 -49.97
C ALA A 74 67.12 -66.29 -50.49
N LEU A 75 66.48 -66.87 -51.50
CA LEU A 75 65.23 -66.34 -52.06
C LEU A 75 64.05 -66.48 -51.09
N VAL A 76 63.96 -67.59 -50.35
CA VAL A 76 62.93 -67.80 -49.33
C VAL A 76 63.13 -66.83 -48.16
N ALA A 77 64.37 -66.61 -47.72
CA ALA A 77 64.68 -65.63 -46.69
C ALA A 77 64.19 -64.23 -47.08
N LEU A 78 64.49 -63.79 -48.30
CA LEU A 78 64.04 -62.51 -48.85
C LEU A 78 62.50 -62.40 -48.93
N ALA A 79 61.82 -63.46 -49.39
CA ALA A 79 60.36 -63.46 -49.52
C ALA A 79 59.66 -63.36 -48.15
N ASN A 80 60.16 -64.08 -47.14
CA ASN A 80 59.57 -64.07 -45.80
C ASN A 80 59.63 -62.67 -45.15
N THR A 81 60.71 -61.94 -45.35
CA THR A 81 60.85 -60.60 -44.76
C THR A 81 60.01 -59.53 -45.45
N GLU A 82 59.76 -59.66 -46.76
CA GLU A 82 58.82 -58.76 -47.44
C GLU A 82 57.41 -58.90 -46.84
N VAL A 83 56.98 -60.13 -46.56
CA VAL A 83 55.70 -60.43 -45.90
C VAL A 83 55.68 -59.89 -44.46
N GLU A 84 56.75 -60.08 -43.69
CA GLU A 84 56.85 -59.55 -42.33
C GLU A 84 56.87 -58.03 -42.28
N LEU A 85 57.59 -57.36 -43.19
CA LEU A 85 57.64 -55.91 -43.30
C LEU A 85 56.27 -55.34 -43.71
N GLU A 86 55.58 -55.97 -44.65
CA GLU A 86 54.23 -55.57 -45.04
C GLU A 86 53.25 -55.78 -43.88
N ALA A 87 53.35 -56.89 -43.16
CA ALA A 87 52.55 -57.17 -41.96
C ALA A 87 52.84 -56.15 -40.85
N ALA A 88 54.11 -55.77 -40.63
CA ALA A 88 54.53 -54.76 -39.67
C ALA A 88 53.97 -53.38 -40.05
N ARG A 89 54.05 -52.99 -41.32
CA ARG A 89 53.45 -51.73 -41.83
C ARG A 89 51.94 -51.73 -41.67
N LYS A 90 51.25 -52.84 -41.98
CA LYS A 90 49.81 -53.00 -41.76
C LYS A 90 49.46 -52.87 -40.27
N ARG A 91 50.21 -53.52 -39.37
CA ARG A 91 50.03 -53.41 -37.91
C ARG A 91 50.23 -51.97 -37.43
N GLN A 92 51.29 -51.30 -37.87
CA GLN A 92 51.56 -49.90 -37.51
C GLN A 92 50.45 -48.96 -37.99
N ARG A 93 49.97 -49.15 -39.23
CA ARG A 93 48.84 -48.38 -39.77
C ARG A 93 47.56 -48.61 -38.98
N LEU A 94 47.26 -49.86 -38.62
CA LEU A 94 46.10 -50.21 -37.79
C LEU A 94 46.22 -49.63 -36.37
N GLN A 95 47.41 -49.65 -35.76
CA GLN A 95 47.62 -49.02 -34.45
C GLN A 95 47.39 -47.52 -34.49
N ARG A 96 47.90 -46.82 -35.52
CA ARG A 96 47.64 -45.38 -35.70
C ARG A 96 46.15 -45.09 -35.88
N LEU A 97 45.46 -45.87 -36.71
CA LEU A 97 44.03 -45.72 -36.94
C LEU A 97 43.21 -46.02 -35.69
N ARG A 98 43.55 -47.07 -34.94
CA ARG A 98 42.93 -47.38 -33.65
C ARG A 98 43.13 -46.25 -32.65
N GLY A 99 44.35 -45.72 -32.53
CA GLY A 99 44.64 -44.58 -31.66
C GLY A 99 43.81 -43.34 -32.03
N ALA A 100 43.71 -43.03 -33.32
CA ALA A 100 42.89 -41.91 -33.80
C ALA A 100 41.39 -42.12 -33.51
N VAL A 101 40.85 -43.32 -33.74
CA VAL A 101 39.44 -43.64 -33.46
C VAL A 101 39.16 -43.58 -31.95
N THR A 102 40.01 -44.17 -31.12
CA THR A 102 39.86 -44.08 -29.65
C THR A 102 39.96 -42.64 -29.17
N GLY A 103 40.87 -41.85 -29.72
CA GLY A 103 40.99 -40.43 -29.43
C GLY A 103 39.71 -39.65 -29.77
N MET A 104 39.14 -39.88 -30.96
CA MET A 104 37.88 -39.26 -31.38
C MET A 104 36.68 -39.66 -30.51
N ILE A 105 36.59 -40.95 -30.13
CA ILE A 105 35.52 -41.42 -29.25
C ILE A 105 35.63 -40.74 -27.88
N ASN A 106 36.84 -40.68 -27.31
CA ASN A 106 37.07 -40.04 -26.02
C ASN A 106 36.80 -38.54 -26.07
N SER A 107 37.18 -37.83 -27.14
CA SER A 107 36.90 -36.40 -27.28
C SER A 107 35.41 -36.11 -27.40
N LEU A 108 34.68 -36.94 -28.15
CA LEU A 108 33.22 -36.81 -28.29
C LEU A 108 32.49 -37.11 -26.98
N GLN A 109 32.91 -38.16 -26.26
CA GLN A 109 32.34 -38.49 -24.96
C GLN A 109 32.62 -37.39 -23.93
N LYS A 110 33.85 -36.85 -23.92
CA LYS A 110 34.22 -35.73 -23.05
C LYS A 110 33.38 -34.49 -23.34
N GLY A 111 33.23 -34.10 -24.61
CA GLY A 111 32.41 -32.95 -25.01
C GLY A 111 30.94 -33.09 -24.58
N LYS A 112 30.33 -34.26 -24.81
CA LYS A 112 28.95 -34.54 -24.35
C LYS A 112 28.81 -34.49 -22.83
N MET A 113 29.82 -34.97 -22.10
CA MET A 113 29.81 -34.94 -20.65
C MET A 113 29.95 -33.51 -20.12
N GLU A 114 30.84 -32.69 -20.70
CA GLU A 114 31.01 -31.28 -20.35
C GLU A 114 29.73 -30.47 -20.63
N GLU A 115 29.08 -30.71 -21.78
CA GLU A 115 27.79 -30.09 -22.12
C GLU A 115 26.70 -30.48 -21.13
N ALA A 116 26.59 -31.77 -20.77
CA ALA A 116 25.61 -32.26 -19.79
C ALA A 116 25.86 -31.70 -18.38
N ILE A 117 27.12 -31.54 -17.97
CA ILE A 117 27.49 -30.92 -16.70
C ILE A 117 27.09 -29.44 -16.71
N GLY A 118 27.39 -28.71 -17.78
CA GLY A 118 27.03 -27.29 -17.93
C GLY A 118 25.51 -27.07 -17.90
N ALA A 119 24.75 -27.88 -18.64
CA ALA A 119 23.29 -27.80 -18.64
C ALA A 119 22.70 -28.04 -17.24
N ARG A 120 23.23 -29.03 -16.50
CA ARG A 120 22.77 -29.35 -15.15
C ARG A 120 23.13 -28.25 -14.14
N GLN A 121 24.30 -27.63 -14.28
CA GLN A 121 24.68 -26.47 -13.46
C GLN A 121 23.73 -25.30 -13.68
N GLN A 122 23.44 -24.98 -14.95
CA GLN A 122 22.51 -23.90 -15.29
C GLN A 122 21.08 -24.18 -14.77
N GLU A 123 20.60 -25.42 -14.84
CA GLU A 123 19.32 -25.81 -14.26
C GLU A 123 19.28 -25.59 -12.74
N LEU A 124 20.35 -25.98 -12.03
CA LEU A 124 20.47 -25.79 -10.59
C LEU A 124 20.51 -24.32 -10.21
N GLU A 125 21.28 -23.49 -10.93
CA GLU A 125 21.34 -22.05 -10.72
C GLU A 125 19.97 -21.38 -10.93
N ASN A 126 19.26 -21.75 -12.00
CA ASN A 126 17.91 -21.26 -12.26
C ASN A 126 16.94 -21.65 -11.14
N ARG A 127 17.03 -22.88 -10.65
CA ARG A 127 16.19 -23.38 -9.54
C ARG A 127 16.50 -22.68 -8.21
N ILE A 128 17.78 -22.47 -7.90
CA ILE A 128 18.20 -21.72 -6.71
C ILE A 128 17.68 -20.28 -6.79
N THR A 129 17.88 -19.63 -7.93
CA THR A 129 17.43 -18.25 -8.16
C THR A 129 15.91 -18.11 -8.02
N ALA A 130 15.15 -19.05 -8.60
CA ALA A 130 13.70 -19.08 -8.48
C ALA A 130 13.22 -19.26 -7.03
N ASN A 131 13.86 -20.16 -6.27
CA ASN A 131 13.52 -20.39 -4.87
C ASN A 131 13.86 -19.18 -3.99
N VAL A 132 15.06 -18.60 -4.14
CA VAL A 132 15.46 -17.40 -3.38
C VAL A 132 14.52 -16.24 -3.68
N ARG A 133 14.13 -16.05 -4.94
CA ARG A 133 13.16 -15.02 -5.33
C ARG A 133 11.81 -15.26 -4.66
N LYS A 134 11.30 -16.49 -4.68
CA LYS A 134 10.03 -16.85 -4.05
C LYS A 134 10.05 -16.59 -2.54
N ASP A 135 11.09 -17.08 -1.84
CA ASP A 135 11.23 -16.89 -0.39
C ASP A 135 11.34 -15.39 -0.03
N LEU A 136 12.01 -14.61 -0.88
CA LEU A 136 12.14 -13.17 -0.71
C LEU A 136 10.80 -12.45 -0.92
N GLU A 137 10.04 -12.80 -1.97
CA GLU A 137 8.70 -12.27 -2.22
C GLU A 137 7.73 -12.61 -1.07
N GLU A 138 7.76 -13.86 -0.56
CA GLU A 138 6.97 -14.28 0.60
C GLU A 138 7.36 -13.50 1.86
N SER A 139 8.66 -13.31 2.11
CA SER A 139 9.15 -12.53 3.25
C SER A 139 8.72 -11.06 3.20
N TYR A 140 8.85 -10.40 2.03
CA TYR A 140 8.42 -9.02 1.86
C TYR A 140 6.90 -8.87 1.97
N SER A 141 6.12 -9.80 1.41
CA SER A 141 4.66 -9.80 1.53
C SER A 141 4.23 -9.96 2.99
N ALA A 142 4.82 -10.91 3.73
CA ALA A 142 4.53 -11.11 5.14
C ALA A 142 4.86 -9.87 6.00
N GLN A 143 6.00 -9.22 5.72
CA GLN A 143 6.37 -7.98 6.41
C GLN A 143 5.40 -6.82 6.08
N ALA A 144 4.97 -6.71 4.82
CA ALA A 144 3.99 -5.71 4.40
C ALA A 144 2.64 -5.94 5.09
N GLU A 145 2.14 -7.18 5.12
CA GLU A 145 0.90 -7.55 5.82
C GLU A 145 0.98 -7.25 7.32
N GLN A 146 2.11 -7.54 7.96
CA GLN A 146 2.31 -7.22 9.38
C GLN A 146 2.24 -5.71 9.63
N LYS A 147 2.93 -4.90 8.80
CA LYS A 147 2.88 -3.43 8.92
C LYS A 147 1.48 -2.88 8.70
N VAL A 148 0.71 -3.45 7.76
CA VAL A 148 -0.69 -3.07 7.54
C VAL A 148 -1.53 -3.40 8.79
N LYS A 149 -1.41 -4.62 9.34
CA LYS A 149 -2.12 -5.02 10.57
C LYS A 149 -1.77 -4.15 11.77
N GLU A 150 -0.50 -3.75 11.92
CA GLU A 150 -0.06 -2.83 12.98
C GLU A 150 -0.67 -1.44 12.80
N LYS A 151 -0.67 -0.90 11.58
CA LYS A 151 -1.27 0.41 11.26
C LYS A 151 -2.78 0.41 11.41
N GLU A 152 -3.44 -0.70 11.06
CA GLU A 152 -4.88 -0.90 11.26
C GLU A 152 -5.23 -0.88 12.75
N LYS A 153 -4.50 -1.62 13.60
CA LYS A 153 -4.68 -1.57 15.06
C LYS A 153 -4.41 -0.19 15.64
N GLU A 154 -3.37 0.51 15.17
CA GLU A 154 -3.07 1.88 15.59
C GLU A 154 -4.22 2.84 15.23
N ALA A 155 -4.78 2.69 14.02
CA ALA A 155 -5.92 3.49 13.56
C ALA A 155 -7.19 3.18 14.36
N GLU A 156 -7.51 1.90 14.59
CA GLU A 156 -8.64 1.50 15.43
C GLU A 156 -8.54 2.07 16.86
N GLN A 157 -7.34 2.05 17.46
CA GLN A 157 -7.13 2.62 18.78
C GLN A 157 -7.34 4.15 18.79
N LYS A 158 -6.86 4.86 17.75
CA LYS A 158 -7.09 6.30 17.61
C LYS A 158 -8.56 6.64 17.42
N VAL A 159 -9.30 5.83 16.65
CA VAL A 159 -10.76 5.98 16.48
C VAL A 159 -11.46 5.80 17.82
N LYS A 160 -11.18 4.71 18.55
CA LYS A 160 -11.77 4.48 19.89
C LYS A 160 -11.48 5.62 20.88
N GLN A 161 -10.26 6.17 20.87
CA GLN A 161 -9.91 7.32 21.70
C GLN A 161 -10.72 8.56 21.32
N LYS A 162 -10.88 8.84 20.03
CA LYS A 162 -11.67 9.98 19.54
C LYS A 162 -13.16 9.80 19.81
N GLU A 163 -13.70 8.60 19.68
CA GLU A 163 -15.08 8.29 20.05
C GLU A 163 -15.32 8.56 21.54
N ALA A 164 -14.43 8.11 22.42
CA ALA A 164 -14.55 8.37 23.87
C ALA A 164 -14.44 9.87 24.21
N GLU A 165 -13.55 10.61 23.52
CA GLU A 165 -13.42 12.07 23.67
C GLU A 165 -14.71 12.79 23.26
N VAL A 166 -15.31 12.40 22.13
CA VAL A 166 -16.58 12.96 21.66
C VAL A 166 -17.72 12.61 22.61
N GLU A 167 -17.79 11.37 23.10
CA GLU A 167 -18.81 10.95 24.07
C GLU A 167 -18.72 11.76 25.38
N HIS A 168 -17.50 12.06 25.84
CA HIS A 168 -17.28 12.92 26.99
C HIS A 168 -17.75 14.37 26.72
N GLN A 169 -17.44 14.93 25.56
CA GLN A 169 -17.88 16.27 25.17
C GLN A 169 -19.41 16.38 25.08
N ILE A 170 -20.08 15.35 24.54
CA ILE A 170 -21.56 15.27 24.54
C ILE A 170 -22.08 15.23 25.99
N LYS A 171 -21.47 14.37 26.83
CA LYS A 171 -21.53 14.35 28.31
C LYS A 171 -21.67 15.75 28.92
N GLU A 172 -20.64 16.54 28.65
CA GLU A 172 -20.45 17.88 29.21
C GLU A 172 -21.47 18.89 28.67
N VAL A 173 -21.75 18.85 27.36
CA VAL A 173 -22.73 19.75 26.73
C VAL A 173 -24.14 19.48 27.25
N GLU A 174 -24.54 18.22 27.39
CA GLU A 174 -25.84 17.84 27.97
C GLU A 174 -26.00 18.34 29.40
N GLN A 175 -24.95 18.23 30.23
CA GLN A 175 -24.97 18.77 31.60
C GLN A 175 -25.10 20.29 31.62
N LYS A 176 -24.33 21.00 30.79
CA LYS A 176 -24.45 22.46 30.65
C LYS A 176 -25.84 22.87 30.19
N LEU A 177 -26.43 22.14 29.24
CA LEU A 177 -27.77 22.41 28.74
C LEU A 177 -28.83 22.26 29.85
N LYS A 178 -28.79 21.15 30.61
CA LYS A 178 -29.67 20.93 31.78
C LYS A 178 -29.52 22.02 32.82
N GLN A 179 -28.29 22.47 33.09
CA GLN A 179 -28.06 23.58 34.02
C GLN A 179 -28.69 24.88 33.49
N THR A 180 -28.44 25.24 32.24
CA THR A 180 -29.01 26.45 31.64
C THR A 180 -30.54 26.43 31.58
N GLU A 181 -31.14 25.27 31.33
CA GLU A 181 -32.58 25.08 31.35
C GLU A 181 -33.15 25.31 32.75
N SER A 182 -32.51 24.72 33.77
CA SER A 182 -32.92 24.93 35.17
C SER A 182 -32.77 26.39 35.64
N GLU A 183 -31.73 27.10 35.17
CA GLU A 183 -31.53 28.52 35.45
C GLU A 183 -32.56 29.40 34.74
N ALA A 184 -32.89 29.08 33.48
CA ALA A 184 -33.93 29.76 32.73
C ALA A 184 -35.31 29.56 33.38
N GLU A 185 -35.64 28.34 33.79
CA GLU A 185 -36.90 28.03 34.47
C GLU A 185 -37.05 28.80 35.80
N LYS A 186 -35.96 28.89 36.59
CA LYS A 186 -35.93 29.71 37.81
C LYS A 186 -36.16 31.20 37.51
N LYS A 187 -35.51 31.74 36.47
CA LYS A 187 -35.70 33.15 36.07
C LYS A 187 -37.12 33.43 35.58
N VAL A 188 -37.75 32.50 34.88
CA VAL A 188 -39.15 32.61 34.46
C VAL A 188 -40.07 32.64 35.68
N LYS A 189 -39.93 31.67 36.59
CA LYS A 189 -40.72 31.62 37.84
C LYS A 189 -40.56 32.88 38.69
N GLN A 190 -39.34 33.42 38.78
CA GLN A 190 -39.08 34.66 39.49
C GLN A 190 -39.81 35.85 38.84
N LYS A 191 -39.70 36.01 37.51
CA LYS A 191 -40.37 37.10 36.79
C LYS A 191 -41.90 36.98 36.85
N GLU A 192 -42.42 35.77 36.84
CA GLU A 192 -43.85 35.50 36.99
C GLU A 192 -44.35 35.94 38.37
N ALA A 193 -43.62 35.57 39.44
CA ALA A 193 -43.93 36.01 40.80
C ALA A 193 -43.84 37.54 40.96
N GLU A 194 -42.78 38.18 40.42
CA GLU A 194 -42.63 39.64 40.42
C GLU A 194 -43.77 40.34 39.65
N ALA A 195 -44.24 39.76 38.55
CA ALA A 195 -45.36 40.29 37.79
C ALA A 195 -46.68 40.15 38.58
N GLU A 196 -46.91 39.00 39.21
CA GLU A 196 -48.09 38.75 40.04
C GLU A 196 -48.15 39.71 41.24
N GLU A 197 -47.02 39.99 41.89
CA GLU A 197 -46.93 40.96 42.98
C GLU A 197 -47.23 42.39 42.51
N LYS A 198 -46.70 42.80 41.35
CA LYS A 198 -47.01 44.11 40.76
C LYS A 198 -48.49 44.25 40.40
N VAL A 199 -49.12 43.18 39.93
CA VAL A 199 -50.57 43.16 39.68
C VAL A 199 -51.34 43.34 40.98
N LYS A 200 -51.03 42.56 42.02
CA LYS A 200 -51.65 42.71 43.36
C LYS A 200 -51.48 44.13 43.93
N GLN A 201 -50.30 44.72 43.77
CA GLN A 201 -50.03 46.08 44.23
C GLN A 201 -50.87 47.11 43.48
N LYS A 202 -50.95 47.02 42.15
CA LYS A 202 -51.78 47.92 41.34
C LYS A 202 -53.27 47.75 41.61
N GLU A 203 -53.72 46.52 41.85
CA GLU A 203 -55.11 46.22 42.21
C GLU A 203 -55.45 46.87 43.57
N ALA A 204 -54.59 46.71 44.57
CA ALA A 204 -54.75 47.36 45.87
C ALA A 204 -54.73 48.89 45.78
N GLU A 205 -53.85 49.47 44.95
CA GLU A 205 -53.81 50.91 44.71
C GLU A 205 -55.09 51.42 44.04
N ALA A 206 -55.60 50.69 43.04
CA ALA A 206 -56.87 50.99 42.39
C ALA A 206 -58.03 50.92 43.38
N GLU A 207 -58.07 49.88 44.23
CA GLU A 207 -59.11 49.69 45.24
C GLU A 207 -59.10 50.83 46.28
N GLN A 208 -57.91 51.26 46.74
CA GLN A 208 -57.78 52.44 47.61
C GLN A 208 -58.25 53.73 46.94
N LYS A 209 -57.92 53.92 45.66
CA LYS A 209 -58.36 55.09 44.89
C LYS A 209 -59.87 55.12 44.72
N VAL A 210 -60.51 53.98 44.52
CA VAL A 210 -61.98 53.83 44.50
C VAL A 210 -62.56 54.19 45.86
N LYS A 211 -62.05 53.61 46.96
CA LYS A 211 -62.51 53.93 48.33
C LYS A 211 -62.38 55.43 48.67
N ARG A 212 -61.29 56.10 48.24
CA ARG A 212 -61.13 57.55 48.41
C ARG A 212 -62.18 58.34 47.64
N LYS A 213 -62.40 58.02 46.37
CA LYS A 213 -63.41 58.69 45.55
C LYS A 213 -64.82 58.45 46.08
N GLU A 214 -65.09 57.26 46.61
CA GLU A 214 -66.36 56.94 47.24
C GLU A 214 -66.58 57.77 48.51
N MET A 215 -65.57 57.87 49.39
CA MET A 215 -65.61 58.73 50.58
C MET A 215 -65.79 60.21 50.21
N GLU A 216 -65.11 60.68 49.17
CA GLU A 216 -65.24 62.05 48.66
C GLU A 216 -66.64 62.32 48.11
N ALA A 217 -67.21 61.38 47.34
CA ALA A 217 -68.59 61.47 46.87
C ALA A 217 -69.59 61.48 48.04
N GLN A 218 -69.40 60.62 49.04
CA GLN A 218 -70.23 60.62 50.26
C GLN A 218 -70.12 61.94 51.03
N HIS A 219 -68.93 62.53 51.10
CA HIS A 219 -68.74 63.84 51.71
C HIS A 219 -69.50 64.93 50.94
N GLN A 220 -69.37 64.97 49.61
CA GLN A 220 -70.09 65.93 48.76
C GLN A 220 -71.61 65.78 48.90
N ILE A 221 -72.11 64.54 48.97
CA ILE A 221 -73.54 64.28 49.23
C ILE A 221 -73.97 64.87 50.58
N ARG A 222 -73.22 64.62 51.67
CA ARG A 222 -73.54 65.20 52.98
C ARG A 222 -73.50 66.73 52.98
N GLU A 223 -72.53 67.33 52.29
CA GLU A 223 -72.44 68.78 52.17
C GLU A 223 -73.64 69.36 51.41
N ALA A 224 -74.06 68.71 50.31
CA ALA A 224 -75.25 69.07 49.57
C ALA A 224 -76.54 68.92 50.41
N GLU A 225 -76.66 67.84 51.18
CA GLU A 225 -77.77 67.63 52.13
C GLU A 225 -77.81 68.73 53.20
N GLN A 226 -76.67 69.13 53.76
CA GLN A 226 -76.59 70.22 54.73
C GLN A 226 -77.00 71.55 54.11
N LYS A 227 -76.52 71.86 52.90
CA LYS A 227 -76.95 73.06 52.16
C LYS A 227 -78.45 73.06 51.87
N MET A 228 -79.01 71.91 51.49
CA MET A 228 -80.47 71.76 51.30
C MET A 228 -81.24 72.03 52.60
N LYS A 229 -80.83 71.43 53.72
CA LYS A 229 -81.45 71.71 55.03
C LYS A 229 -81.36 73.18 55.40
N GLN A 230 -80.25 73.83 55.09
CA GLN A 230 -80.08 75.26 55.36
C GLN A 230 -80.98 76.12 54.49
N THR A 231 -81.13 75.79 53.20
CA THR A 231 -82.10 76.46 52.31
C THR A 231 -83.55 76.19 52.70
N GLU A 232 -83.86 75.01 53.22
CA GLU A 232 -85.18 74.64 53.73
C GLU A 232 -85.54 75.48 54.97
N ILE A 233 -84.61 75.61 55.94
CA ILE A 233 -84.77 76.48 57.10
C ILE A 233 -84.94 77.96 56.67
N GLU A 234 -84.19 78.41 55.67
CA GLU A 234 -84.31 79.78 55.16
C GLU A 234 -85.66 80.01 54.45
N ALA A 235 -86.13 79.02 53.68
CA ALA A 235 -87.44 79.06 53.04
C ALA A 235 -88.56 79.07 54.10
N GLU A 236 -88.49 78.23 55.13
CA GLU A 236 -89.44 78.25 56.26
C GLU A 236 -89.47 79.60 56.97
N LYS A 237 -88.30 80.23 57.18
CA LYS A 237 -88.23 81.58 57.76
C LYS A 237 -88.92 82.61 56.87
N LYS A 238 -88.70 82.56 55.56
CA LYS A 238 -89.37 83.47 54.59
C LYS A 238 -90.88 83.23 54.55
N VAL A 239 -91.33 81.97 54.65
CA VAL A 239 -92.75 81.64 54.75
C VAL A 239 -93.34 82.23 56.04
N LYS A 240 -92.71 82.01 57.20
CA LYS A 240 -93.17 82.60 58.48
C LYS A 240 -93.18 84.14 58.45
N GLN A 241 -92.20 84.75 57.78
CA GLN A 241 -92.15 86.21 57.61
C GLN A 241 -93.30 86.70 56.73
N LYS A 242 -93.57 86.03 55.60
CA LYS A 242 -94.71 86.36 54.73
C LYS A 242 -96.06 86.08 55.39
N GLU A 243 -96.14 85.06 56.22
CA GLU A 243 -97.33 84.74 57.02
C GLU A 243 -97.58 85.84 58.07
N ALA A 244 -96.53 86.33 58.73
CA ALA A 244 -96.62 87.48 59.63
C ALA A 244 -97.01 88.78 58.90
N GLU A 245 -96.49 89.02 57.69
CA GLU A 245 -96.88 90.13 56.82
C GLU A 245 -98.36 90.03 56.39
N ALA A 246 -98.82 88.85 56.00
CA ALA A 246 -100.21 88.61 55.66
C ALA A 246 -101.13 88.85 56.87
N HIS A 247 -100.74 88.37 58.06
CA HIS A 247 -101.46 88.67 59.30
C HIS A 247 -101.47 90.16 59.64
N HIS A 248 -100.40 90.90 59.35
CA HIS A 248 -100.36 92.35 59.52
C HIS A 248 -101.34 93.05 58.57
N GLN A 249 -101.33 92.69 57.28
CA GLN A 249 -102.24 93.24 56.28
C GLN A 249 -103.71 92.92 56.59
N ILE A 250 -104.01 91.71 57.07
CA ILE A 250 -105.35 91.33 57.54
C ILE A 250 -105.77 92.22 58.71
N ARG A 251 -104.87 92.46 59.67
CA ARG A 251 -105.16 93.29 60.85
C ARG A 251 -105.37 94.78 60.48
N GLU A 252 -104.63 95.29 59.49
CA GLU A 252 -104.86 96.62 58.90
C GLU A 252 -106.20 96.70 58.18
N ALA A 253 -106.55 95.69 57.37
CA ALA A 253 -107.85 95.63 56.70
C ALA A 253 -109.02 95.57 57.71
N GLU A 254 -108.87 94.82 58.80
CA GLU A 254 -109.85 94.81 59.90
C GLU A 254 -110.00 96.17 60.59
N GLN A 255 -108.91 96.92 60.76
CA GLN A 255 -108.96 98.27 61.32
C GLN A 255 -109.64 99.25 60.36
N GLN A 256 -109.36 99.16 59.06
CA GLN A 256 -110.04 99.95 58.03
C GLN A 256 -111.55 99.61 57.97
N MET A 257 -111.91 98.33 58.06
CA MET A 257 -113.32 97.92 58.13
C MET A 257 -114.01 98.52 59.36
N LYS A 258 -113.39 98.50 60.54
CA LYS A 258 -113.93 99.15 61.75
C LYS A 258 -114.05 100.67 61.61
N GLN A 259 -113.13 101.31 60.87
CA GLN A 259 -113.24 102.74 60.55
C GLN A 259 -114.43 103.00 59.64
N THR A 260 -114.61 102.23 58.56
CA THR A 260 -115.76 102.36 57.67
C THR A 260 -117.08 102.00 58.34
N GLU A 261 -117.07 101.05 59.29
CA GLU A 261 -118.25 100.68 60.09
C GLU A 261 -118.65 101.83 61.04
N ASN A 262 -117.67 102.47 61.69
CA ASN A 262 -117.91 103.66 62.52
C ASN A 262 -118.36 104.88 61.68
N GLU A 263 -117.82 105.04 60.47
CA GLU A 263 -118.26 106.09 59.53
C GLU A 263 -119.69 105.84 59.04
N ALA A 264 -120.05 104.60 58.72
CA ALA A 264 -121.40 104.22 58.35
C ALA A 264 -122.39 104.42 59.51
N LEU A 265 -122.00 104.06 60.74
CA LEU A 265 -122.80 104.30 61.95
C LEU A 265 -123.01 105.79 62.23
N ASN A 266 -122.01 106.64 61.95
CA ASN A 266 -122.14 108.09 62.07
C ASN A 266 -123.05 108.67 60.97
N GLN A 267 -122.97 108.19 59.73
CA GLN A 267 -123.87 108.62 58.64
C GLN A 267 -125.33 108.23 58.90
N ILE A 268 -125.57 107.06 59.51
CA ILE A 268 -126.91 106.64 59.95
C ILE A 268 -127.45 107.57 61.05
N ARG A 269 -126.59 107.97 62.00
CA ARG A 269 -126.96 108.89 63.10
C ARG A 269 -127.30 110.31 62.62
N GLU A 270 -126.67 110.76 61.54
CA GLU A 270 -126.96 112.06 60.91
C GLU A 270 -128.25 112.02 60.06
N ALA A 271 -128.64 110.85 59.54
CA ALA A 271 -129.88 110.68 58.79
C ALA A 271 -131.13 110.66 59.68
N GLU A 272 -131.02 110.26 60.95
CA GLU A 272 -132.15 110.24 61.90
C GLU A 272 -132.53 111.63 62.47
N GLN A 273 -131.78 112.69 62.12
CA GLN A 273 -132.01 114.07 62.58
C GLN A 273 -132.60 115.04 61.52
N LYS A 274 -133.10 114.52 60.39
CA LYS A 274 -133.77 115.30 59.32
C LYS A 274 -135.11 114.70 58.93
#